data_AF-A0A914UMN0-F1
#
_entry.id   AF-A0A914UMN0-F1
#
_cell.length_a   1.000
_cell.length_b   1.000
_cell.length_c   1.000
_cell.angle_alpha   90.00
_cell.angle_beta   90.00
_cell.angle_gamma   90.00
#
_symmetry.space_group_name_H-M   'P 1'
#
loop_
_entity.id
_entity.type
_entity.pdbx_description
1 polymer ?
#
loop_
_entity_poly.entity_id
_entity_poly.type
_entity_poly.pdbx_seq_one_letter_code
_entity_poly.pdbx_strand_id
1 'polypeptide(L)'
;MGPHFLLLLFMAPFLAVRVEGQVSKIIDTDKMSSCLQKCLKDVLELPRDLYYQIENLDTVCDTYEDSSSCVKDCDAADQESFNKITTYHRLNCVEFRD
;
A
#
# COMPACT_ATOMS: atom_id res chain seq x y z
N MET A 1 -8.32 -50.43 -11.24
CA MET A 1 -8.37 -49.27 -10.32
C MET A 1 -7.30 -49.48 -9.27
N GLY A 2 -6.13 -48.85 -9.44
CA GLY A 2 -4.95 -49.08 -8.60
C GLY A 2 -4.81 -48.03 -7.49
N PRO A 3 -4.19 -48.37 -6.34
CA PRO A 3 -4.14 -47.53 -5.13
C PRO A 3 -3.15 -46.35 -5.22
N HIS A 4 -2.53 -46.10 -6.38
CA HIS A 4 -1.49 -45.08 -6.53
C HIS A 4 -2.02 -43.67 -6.83
N PHE A 5 -3.32 -43.51 -7.11
CA PHE A 5 -3.88 -42.19 -7.44
C PHE A 5 -4.22 -41.31 -6.21
N LEU A 6 -4.21 -41.90 -5.01
CA LEU A 6 -4.59 -41.22 -3.76
C LEU A 6 -3.45 -40.43 -3.08
N LEU A 7 -2.20 -40.58 -3.53
CA LEU A 7 -1.05 -39.89 -2.92
C LEU A 7 -0.78 -38.48 -3.48
N LEU A 8 -1.42 -38.10 -4.59
CA LEU A 8 -1.23 -36.76 -5.17
C LEU A 8 -2.15 -35.69 -4.57
N LEU A 9 -3.18 -36.08 -3.80
CA LEU A 9 -4.12 -35.14 -3.20
C LEU A 9 -3.68 -34.57 -1.84
N PHE A 10 -2.62 -35.12 -1.22
CA PHE A 10 -2.12 -34.64 0.08
C PHE A 10 -0.96 -33.63 0.00
N MET A 11 -0.41 -33.38 -1.20
CA MET A 11 0.72 -32.45 -1.40
C MET A 11 0.31 -31.05 -1.87
N ALA A 12 -0.98 -30.72 -1.86
CA ALA A 12 -1.50 -29.47 -2.40
C ALA A 12 -2.04 -28.42 -1.38
N PRO A 13 -1.77 -28.44 -0.05
CA PRO A 13 -2.19 -27.30 0.79
C PRO A 13 -1.13 -26.19 0.90
N PHE A 14 0.08 -26.33 0.34
CA PHE A 14 1.17 -25.38 0.57
C PHE A 14 1.30 -24.22 -0.44
N LEU A 15 0.46 -24.15 -1.49
CA LEU A 15 0.57 -23.10 -2.51
C LEU A 15 -0.39 -21.91 -2.34
N ALA A 16 -1.19 -21.88 -1.27
CA ALA A 16 -2.04 -20.74 -0.95
C ALA A 16 -1.40 -19.85 0.14
N VAL A 17 -0.15 -19.43 -0.05
CA VAL A 17 0.43 -18.35 0.77
C VAL A 17 -0.16 -17.03 0.25
N ARG A 18 -1.24 -16.56 0.87
CA ARG A 18 -1.75 -15.20 0.67
C ARG A 18 -0.74 -14.21 1.28
N VAL A 19 0.00 -13.52 0.41
CA VAL A 19 0.84 -12.37 0.78
C VAL A 19 -0.03 -11.11 0.87
N GLU A 20 -1.05 -11.10 1.73
CA GLU A 20 -1.96 -9.94 1.86
C GLU A 20 -1.62 -9.04 3.07
N GLY A 21 -0.64 -9.39 3.91
CA GLY A 21 -0.56 -8.84 5.28
C GLY A 21 0.72 -8.13 5.74
N GLN A 22 1.72 -7.88 4.87
CA GLN A 22 3.09 -7.61 5.38
C GLN A 22 3.48 -6.12 5.53
N VAL A 23 2.75 -5.15 4.96
CA VAL A 23 3.25 -3.76 4.90
C VAL A 23 2.68 -2.82 5.99
N SER A 24 1.52 -3.12 6.61
CA SER A 24 1.07 -2.36 7.80
C SER A 24 1.99 -2.53 9.02
N LYS A 25 2.91 -3.51 8.99
CA LYS A 25 3.97 -3.66 10.00
C LYS A 25 5.21 -2.79 9.77
N ILE A 26 5.34 -2.12 8.62
CA ILE A 26 6.57 -1.39 8.24
C ILE A 26 6.47 0.09 8.60
N ILE A 27 5.26 0.63 8.69
CA ILE A 27 5.02 2.05 8.95
C ILE A 27 4.60 2.20 10.41
N ASP A 28 5.57 2.52 11.27
CA ASP A 28 5.33 2.79 12.70
C ASP A 28 4.74 4.19 12.86
N THR A 29 3.41 4.27 12.74
CA THR A 29 2.67 5.54 12.82
C THR A 29 2.89 6.24 14.15
N ASP A 30 3.12 5.50 15.24
CA ASP A 30 3.30 6.05 16.59
C ASP A 30 4.59 6.88 16.74
N LYS A 31 5.55 6.71 15.82
CA LYS A 31 6.80 7.49 15.77
C LYS A 31 6.73 8.72 14.87
N MET A 32 5.64 8.91 14.14
CA MET A 32 5.48 10.04 13.25
C MET A 32 5.16 11.32 14.01
N SER A 33 5.57 12.46 13.47
CA SER A 33 5.11 13.75 13.96
C SER A 33 3.58 13.88 13.79
N SER A 34 2.97 14.78 14.56
CA SER A 34 1.55 15.09 14.40
C SER A 34 1.22 15.68 13.02
N CYS A 35 2.17 16.40 12.41
CA CYS A 35 2.01 16.95 11.06
C CYS A 35 1.95 15.83 10.02
N LEU A 36 2.92 14.92 10.07
CA LEU A 36 3.02 13.80 9.16
C LEU A 36 1.84 12.84 9.30
N GLN A 37 1.42 12.49 10.52
CA GLN A 37 0.24 11.65 10.74
C GLN A 37 -1.01 12.29 10.14
N LYS A 38 -1.21 13.60 10.34
CA LYS A 38 -2.35 14.32 9.79
C LYS A 38 -2.36 14.23 8.26
N CYS A 39 -1.22 14.48 7.62
CA CYS A 39 -1.13 14.49 6.16
C CYS A 39 -1.16 13.09 5.54
N LEU A 40 -0.80 12.04 6.29
CA LEU A 40 -0.84 10.66 5.80
C LEU A 40 -2.16 9.93 6.08
N LYS A 41 -3.03 10.49 6.92
CA LYS A 41 -4.22 9.81 7.45
C LYS A 41 -5.01 9.09 6.35
N ASP A 42 -5.42 9.82 5.32
CA ASP A 42 -6.31 9.27 4.29
C ASP A 42 -5.55 8.36 3.32
N VAL A 43 -4.28 8.67 3.01
CA VAL A 43 -3.42 7.83 2.16
C VAL A 43 -3.15 6.46 2.80
N LEU A 44 -2.98 6.40 4.12
CA LEU A 44 -2.72 5.13 4.82
C LEU A 44 -3.95 4.21 4.87
N GLU A 45 -5.15 4.76 4.65
CA GLU A 45 -6.39 3.99 4.57
C GLU A 45 -6.64 3.42 3.16
N LEU A 46 -5.87 3.84 2.15
CA LEU A 46 -5.99 3.33 0.78
C LEU A 46 -5.52 1.86 0.67
N PRO A 47 -6.36 0.97 0.11
CA PRO A 47 -5.94 -0.39 -0.26
C PRO A 47 -4.75 -0.38 -1.22
N ARG A 48 -3.71 -1.17 -0.92
CA ARG A 48 -2.52 -1.31 -1.77
C ARG A 48 -2.60 -2.45 -2.78
N ASP A 49 -3.75 -3.10 -2.90
CA ASP A 49 -3.90 -4.11 -3.94
C ASP A 49 -3.97 -3.43 -5.32
N LEU A 50 -3.25 -4.01 -6.28
CA LEU A 50 -3.09 -3.41 -7.59
C LEU A 50 -4.42 -3.25 -8.33
N TYR A 51 -5.35 -4.19 -8.12
CA TYR A 51 -6.66 -4.18 -8.77
C TYR A 51 -7.49 -2.97 -8.33
N TYR A 52 -7.63 -2.77 -7.02
CA TYR A 52 -8.29 -1.60 -6.45
C TYR A 52 -7.63 -0.31 -6.89
N GLN A 53 -6.29 -0.24 -6.87
CA GLN A 53 -5.54 0.94 -7.28
C GLN A 53 -5.84 1.35 -8.72
N ILE A 54 -6.00 0.38 -9.64
CA ILE A 54 -6.34 0.64 -11.04
C ILE A 54 -7.82 1.00 -11.19
N GLU A 55 -8.73 0.27 -10.54
CA GLU A 55 -10.17 0.57 -10.64
C GLU A 55 -10.56 1.91 -10.03
N ASN A 56 -9.81 2.38 -9.03
CA ASN A 56 -10.08 3.60 -8.28
C ASN A 56 -8.96 4.64 -8.44
N LEU A 57 -8.29 4.62 -9.60
CA LEU A 57 -7.08 5.38 -9.84
C LEU A 57 -7.25 6.87 -9.56
N ASP A 58 -8.32 7.50 -10.04
CA ASP A 58 -8.58 8.93 -9.81
C ASP A 58 -8.66 9.24 -8.32
N THR A 59 -9.47 8.49 -7.57
CA THR A 59 -9.63 8.65 -6.12
C THR A 59 -8.30 8.46 -5.38
N VAL A 60 -7.55 7.41 -5.72
CA VAL A 60 -6.25 7.12 -5.10
C VAL A 60 -5.29 8.29 -5.31
N CYS A 61 -5.26 8.83 -6.51
CA CYS A 61 -4.30 9.83 -6.89
C CYS A 61 -4.70 11.23 -6.43
N ASP A 62 -5.99 11.56 -6.39
CA ASP A 62 -6.50 12.77 -5.73
C ASP A 62 -6.18 12.75 -4.23
N THR A 63 -6.40 11.61 -3.57
CA THR A 63 -6.05 11.42 -2.15
C THR A 63 -4.54 11.62 -1.93
N TYR A 64 -3.70 11.05 -2.81
CA TYR A 64 -2.26 11.27 -2.75
C TYR A 64 -1.87 12.74 -2.95
N GLU A 65 -2.50 13.45 -3.89
CA GLU A 65 -2.21 14.85 -4.20
C GLU A 65 -2.62 15.79 -3.05
N ASP A 66 -3.79 15.57 -2.45
CA ASP A 66 -4.23 16.32 -1.27
C ASP A 66 -3.25 16.15 -0.10
N SER A 67 -2.82 14.91 0.16
CA SER A 67 -1.80 14.60 1.16
C SER A 67 -0.43 15.19 0.81
N SER A 68 -0.04 15.18 -0.47
CA SER A 68 1.20 15.79 -0.95
C SER A 68 1.18 17.31 -0.84
N SER A 69 0.01 17.93 -0.98
CA SER A 69 -0.17 19.35 -0.72
C SER A 69 -0.07 19.66 0.77
N CYS A 70 -0.71 18.84 1.62
CA CYS A 70 -0.67 18.98 3.08
C CYS A 70 0.76 18.96 3.64
N VAL A 71 1.61 18.02 3.18
CA VAL A 71 2.95 17.84 3.78
C VAL A 71 3.91 19.01 3.47
N LYS A 72 3.60 19.88 2.50
CA LYS A 72 4.43 21.05 2.17
C LYS A 72 4.60 22.00 3.36
N ASP A 73 3.63 22.01 4.27
CA ASP A 73 3.65 22.82 5.50
C ASP A 73 4.35 22.11 6.67
N CYS A 74 4.71 20.83 6.53
CA CYS A 74 5.48 20.08 7.53
C CYS A 74 6.99 20.35 7.38
N ASP A 75 7.77 19.91 8.37
CA ASP A 75 9.23 20.06 8.31
C ASP A 75 9.87 19.18 7.22
N ALA A 76 11.15 19.42 6.94
CA ALA A 76 11.86 18.71 5.88
C ALA A 76 11.98 17.19 6.14
N ALA A 77 12.05 16.76 7.41
CA ALA A 77 12.15 15.35 7.77
C ALA A 77 10.82 14.63 7.55
N ASP A 78 9.70 15.30 7.83
CA ASP A 78 8.35 14.83 7.54
C ASP A 78 8.11 14.75 6.03
N GLN A 79 8.54 15.76 5.26
CA GLN A 79 8.45 15.74 3.79
C GLN A 79 9.25 14.57 3.20
N GLU A 80 10.45 14.29 3.71
CA GLU A 80 11.25 13.14 3.29
C GLU A 80 10.56 11.81 3.64
N SER A 81 10.02 11.70 4.85
CA SER A 81 9.32 10.52 5.32
C SER A 81 8.04 10.25 4.52
N PHE A 82 7.27 11.29 4.22
CA PHE A 82 6.11 11.21 3.35
C PHE A 82 6.46 10.62 1.99
N ASN A 83 7.48 11.17 1.32
CA ASN A 83 7.91 10.68 0.00
C ASN A 83 8.27 9.19 0.02
N LYS A 84 8.95 8.73 1.08
CA LYS A 84 9.28 7.30 1.26
C LYS A 84 8.04 6.44 1.42
N ILE A 85 7.10 6.88 2.26
CA ILE A 85 5.88 6.14 2.59
C ILE A 85 4.94 6.04 1.39
N THR A 86 4.76 7.14 0.65
CA THR A 86 3.78 7.24 -0.43
C THR A 86 4.35 6.92 -1.81
N THR A 87 5.61 6.46 -1.90
CA THR A 87 6.26 6.16 -3.19
C THR A 87 5.43 5.22 -4.06
N TYR A 88 4.79 4.20 -3.47
CA TYR A 88 3.94 3.27 -4.22
C TYR A 88 2.77 3.98 -4.92
N HIS A 89 2.00 4.79 -4.19
CA HIS A 89 0.89 5.55 -4.75
C HIS A 89 1.37 6.56 -5.79
N ARG A 90 2.45 7.29 -5.51
CA ARG A 90 3.05 8.24 -6.47
C ARG A 90 3.41 7.59 -7.80
N LEU A 91 4.05 6.41 -7.76
CA LEU A 91 4.44 5.70 -8.97
C LEU A 91 3.23 5.23 -9.79
N ASN A 92 2.19 4.72 -9.12
CA ASN A 92 0.96 4.32 -9.81
C ASN A 92 0.27 5.51 -10.48
N CYS A 93 0.22 6.66 -9.81
CA CYS A 93 -0.42 7.85 -10.37
C CYS A 93 0.29 8.36 -11.62
N VAL A 94 1.63 8.38 -11.61
CA VAL A 94 2.42 8.76 -12.79
C VAL A 94 2.25 7.74 -13.92
N GLU A 95 2.25 6.44 -13.62
CA GLU A 95 2.18 5.41 -14.66
C GLU A 95 0.81 5.34 -15.34
N PHE A 96 -0.28 5.51 -14.58
CA PHE A 96 -1.62 5.18 -15.06
C PHE A 96 -2.54 6.38 -15.31
N ARG A 97 -2.24 7.57 -14.77
CA ARG A 97 -3.13 8.75 -14.83
C ARG A 97 -2.62 9.89 -15.74
N ASP A 98 -1.45 9.73 -16.37
CA ASP A 98 -0.84 10.73 -17.27
C ASP A 98 -1.61 10.95 -18.59
#